data_AF-A0A1B5CY61-F1
#
_entry.id   AF-A0A1B5CY61-F1
#
_cell.length_a   1.000
_cell.length_b   1.000
_cell.length_c   1.000
_cell.angle_alpha   90.00
_cell.angle_beta   90.00
_cell.angle_gamma   90.00
#
_symmetry.space_group_name_H-M   'P 1'
#
loop_
_entity.id
_entity.type
_entity.pdbx_description
1 polymer ?
#
loop_
_entity_poly.entity_id
_entity_poly.type
_entity_poly.pdbx_seq_one_letter_code
_entity_poly.pdbx_strand_id
1 'polypeptide(L)'
;MTTTEMTQEVRHQAALDKYLEATPQLKDEIKDLSADDQRDQIQWAFEDEAESQNLQPWELTLKYTCAPEEFEAARLALHKEAAEVLGVEWDEYCEMNNLVV
;
A
#
# COMPACT_ATOMS: atom_id res chain seq x y z
N MET A 1 5.93 -9.89 -21.44
CA MET A 1 6.91 -9.38 -20.46
C MET A 1 6.80 -7.86 -20.46
N THR A 2 5.97 -7.31 -19.57
CA THR A 2 5.92 -5.86 -19.31
C THR A 2 5.73 -5.67 -17.82
N THR A 3 6.70 -6.17 -17.04
CA THR A 3 6.85 -5.72 -15.66
C THR A 3 7.53 -4.37 -15.76
N THR A 4 6.75 -3.34 -16.07
CA THR A 4 7.21 -1.95 -15.94
C THR A 4 7.74 -1.83 -14.52
N GLU A 5 9.03 -1.52 -14.38
CA GLU A 5 9.67 -1.15 -13.11
C GLU A 5 9.02 0.14 -12.59
N MET A 6 7.79 0.05 -12.11
CA MET A 6 7.17 1.09 -11.30
C MET A 6 7.78 0.98 -9.92
N THR A 7 8.48 2.03 -9.50
CA THR A 7 9.01 2.18 -8.14
C THR A 7 7.88 2.16 -7.12
N GLN A 8 8.20 1.81 -5.87
CA GLN A 8 7.20 1.73 -4.79
C GLN A 8 6.44 3.06 -4.60
N GLU A 9 7.11 4.19 -4.77
CA GLU A 9 6.49 5.52 -4.74
C GLU A 9 5.46 5.73 -5.86
N VAL A 10 5.79 5.34 -7.10
CA VAL A 10 4.87 5.43 -8.24
C VAL A 10 3.66 4.52 -8.06
N ARG A 11 3.86 3.30 -7.53
CA ARG A 11 2.77 2.39 -7.19
C ARG A 11 1.88 2.99 -6.12
N HIS A 12 2.47 3.58 -5.08
CA HIS A 12 1.74 4.21 -4.00
C HIS A 12 0.85 5.34 -4.53
N GLN A 13 1.40 6.24 -5.33
CA GLN A 13 0.63 7.31 -5.94
C GLN A 13 -0.53 6.79 -6.81
N ALA A 14 -0.31 5.73 -7.60
CA ALA A 14 -1.35 5.11 -8.41
C ALA A 14 -2.44 4.43 -7.56
N ALA A 15 -2.08 3.88 -6.40
CA ALA A 15 -3.05 3.31 -5.46
C ALA A 15 -3.91 4.39 -4.80
N LEU A 16 -3.32 5.53 -4.42
CA LEU A 16 -4.05 6.67 -3.87
C LEU A 16 -5.09 7.22 -4.86
N ASP A 17 -4.72 7.32 -6.15
CA ASP A 17 -5.64 7.73 -7.22
C ASP A 17 -6.83 6.77 -7.33
N LYS A 18 -6.56 5.45 -7.37
CA LYS A 18 -7.63 4.43 -7.41
C LYS A 18 -8.49 4.43 -6.14
N TYR A 19 -7.90 4.66 -4.98
CA TYR A 19 -8.62 4.76 -3.72
C TYR A 19 -9.56 5.96 -3.72
N LEU A 20 -9.11 7.12 -4.20
CA LEU A 20 -9.97 8.29 -4.40
C LEU A 20 -11.15 8.02 -5.34
N GLU A 21 -10.94 7.24 -6.41
CA GLU A 21 -12.02 6.82 -7.31
C GLU A 21 -13.02 5.87 -6.62
N ALA A 22 -12.54 5.00 -5.73
CA ALA A 22 -13.35 4.07 -4.95
C ALA A 22 -14.10 4.75 -3.79
N THR A 23 -13.59 5.88 -3.30
CA THR A 23 -14.09 6.57 -2.09
C THR A 23 -14.56 7.99 -2.41
N PRO A 24 -15.66 8.15 -3.17
CA PRO A 24 -16.16 9.47 -3.57
C PRO A 24 -16.60 10.33 -2.37
N GLN A 25 -16.90 9.73 -1.22
CA GLN A 25 -17.22 10.45 0.01
C GLN A 25 -16.02 11.26 0.49
N LEU A 26 -14.83 10.64 0.57
CA LEU A 26 -13.59 11.32 0.96
C LEU A 26 -13.30 12.51 0.04
N LYS A 27 -13.49 12.32 -1.28
CA LYS A 27 -13.31 13.39 -2.27
C LYS A 27 -14.23 14.58 -2.02
N ASP A 28 -15.47 14.34 -1.60
CA ASP A 28 -16.40 15.42 -1.24
C ASP A 28 -16.01 16.10 0.08
N GLU A 29 -15.49 15.36 1.05
CA GLU A 29 -15.04 15.93 2.33
C GLU A 29 -13.81 16.82 2.18
N ILE A 30 -12.87 16.44 1.32
CA ILE A 30 -11.61 17.20 1.14
C ILE A 30 -11.72 18.28 0.06
N LYS A 31 -12.85 18.41 -0.64
CA LYS A 31 -12.98 19.31 -1.81
C LYS A 31 -12.73 20.79 -1.49
N ASP A 32 -13.03 21.20 -0.26
CA ASP A 32 -12.89 22.59 0.21
C ASP A 32 -11.50 22.84 0.83
N LEU A 33 -10.65 21.82 0.94
CA LEU A 33 -9.29 21.91 1.47
C LEU A 33 -8.29 22.36 0.38
N SER A 34 -7.11 22.81 0.80
CA SER A 34 -6.02 23.14 -0.13
C SER A 34 -5.47 21.88 -0.81
N ALA A 35 -4.76 22.03 -1.93
CA ALA A 35 -4.18 20.88 -2.64
C ALA A 35 -3.12 20.12 -1.82
N ASP A 36 -2.47 20.77 -0.85
CA ASP A 36 -1.57 20.12 0.11
C ASP A 36 -2.38 19.32 1.14
N ASP A 37 -3.33 19.96 1.81
CA ASP A 37 -4.19 19.30 2.80
C ASP A 37 -4.99 18.13 2.21
N GLN A 38 -5.45 18.25 0.96
CA GLN A 38 -6.11 17.16 0.26
C GLN A 38 -5.20 15.94 0.17
N ARG A 39 -3.94 16.13 -0.26
CA ARG A 39 -2.98 15.02 -0.40
C ARG A 39 -2.71 14.36 0.94
N ASP A 40 -2.50 15.14 2.00
CA ASP A 40 -2.29 14.62 3.35
C ASP A 40 -3.51 13.84 3.84
N GLN A 41 -4.73 14.36 3.63
CA GLN A 41 -5.96 13.65 4.00
C GLN A 41 -6.17 12.36 3.23
N ILE A 42 -5.85 12.34 1.93
CA ILE A 42 -5.95 11.13 1.11
C ILE A 42 -4.97 10.09 1.63
N GLN A 43 -3.74 10.50 1.95
CA GLN A 43 -2.72 9.62 2.48
C GLN A 43 -3.13 9.03 3.84
N TRP A 44 -3.58 9.86 4.78
CA TRP A 44 -4.07 9.40 6.07
C TRP A 44 -5.27 8.47 5.95
N ALA A 45 -6.26 8.82 5.13
CA ALA A 45 -7.42 7.97 4.90
C ALA A 45 -7.05 6.62 4.26
N PHE A 46 -5.99 6.58 3.46
CA PHE A 46 -5.48 5.34 2.87
C PHE A 46 -4.71 4.50 3.89
N GLU A 47 -3.91 5.13 4.76
CA GLU A 47 -3.22 4.45 5.87
C GLU A 47 -4.21 3.86 6.88
N ASP A 48 -5.27 4.61 7.22
CA ASP A 48 -6.35 4.16 8.10
C ASP A 48 -7.10 2.95 7.51
N GLU A 49 -7.41 2.98 6.20
CA GLU A 49 -8.02 1.85 5.49
C GLU A 49 -7.10 0.61 5.47
N ALA A 50 -5.79 0.81 5.37
CA ALA A 50 -4.83 -0.28 5.46
C ALA A 50 -4.85 -0.88 6.88
N GLU A 51 -4.77 -0.05 7.91
CA GLU A 51 -4.80 -0.48 9.32
C GLU A 51 -6.10 -1.21 9.67
N SER A 52 -7.25 -0.70 9.19
CA SER A 52 -8.57 -1.31 9.35
C SER A 52 -8.63 -2.73 8.76
N GLN A 53 -7.91 -2.97 7.66
CA GLN A 53 -7.77 -4.29 7.04
C GLN A 53 -6.62 -5.13 7.62
N ASN A 54 -5.93 -4.63 8.66
CA ASN A 54 -4.73 -5.21 9.24
C ASN A 54 -3.59 -5.38 8.20
N LEU A 55 -3.51 -4.43 7.27
CA LEU A 55 -2.53 -4.37 6.20
C LEU A 55 -1.62 -3.16 6.41
N GLN A 56 -0.38 -3.27 5.97
CA GLN A 56 0.50 -2.11 5.84
C GLN A 56 0.08 -1.25 4.62
N PRO A 57 0.34 0.07 4.63
CA PRO A 57 -0.02 0.95 3.51
C PRO A 57 0.57 0.49 2.16
N TRP A 58 1.77 -0.07 2.17
CA TRP A 58 2.40 -0.60 0.96
C TRP A 58 1.78 -1.94 0.50
N GLU A 59 1.18 -2.73 1.40
CA GLU A 59 0.41 -3.92 1.03
C GLU A 59 -0.92 -3.52 0.39
N LEU A 60 -1.63 -2.54 0.98
CA LEU A 60 -2.82 -1.99 0.37
C LEU A 60 -2.51 -1.41 -1.02
N THR A 61 -1.36 -0.74 -1.16
CA THR A 61 -0.87 -0.24 -2.44
C THR A 61 -0.71 -1.36 -3.49
N LEU A 62 -0.12 -2.49 -3.12
CA LEU A 62 -0.03 -3.65 -4.01
C LEU A 62 -1.41 -4.17 -4.40
N LYS A 63 -2.38 -4.20 -3.47
CA LYS A 63 -3.74 -4.68 -3.73
C LYS A 63 -4.47 -3.84 -4.78
N TYR A 64 -4.23 -2.52 -4.80
CA TYR A 64 -4.80 -1.62 -5.81
C TYR A 64 -4.04 -1.63 -7.14
N THR A 65 -2.74 -1.93 -7.14
CA THR A 65 -1.88 -1.82 -8.35
C THR A 65 -1.65 -3.14 -9.06
N CYS A 66 -1.63 -4.26 -8.33
CA CYS A 66 -1.42 -5.60 -8.86
C CYS A 66 -2.73 -6.37 -9.01
N ALA A 67 -2.72 -7.36 -9.91
CA ALA A 67 -3.79 -8.34 -9.98
C ALA A 67 -3.80 -9.22 -8.71
N PRO A 68 -4.96 -9.73 -8.27
CA PRO A 68 -5.05 -10.57 -7.08
C PRO A 68 -4.22 -11.86 -7.19
N GLU A 69 -3.99 -12.38 -8.39
CA GLU A 69 -3.12 -13.54 -8.63
C GLU A 69 -1.63 -13.26 -8.38
N GLU A 70 -1.18 -12.03 -8.64
CA GLU A 70 0.20 -11.58 -8.44
C GLU A 70 0.41 -10.92 -7.08
N PHE A 71 -0.68 -10.57 -6.39
CA PHE A 71 -0.65 -9.83 -5.13
C PHE A 71 0.16 -10.55 -4.05
N GLU A 72 -0.13 -11.82 -3.79
CA GLU A 72 0.58 -12.61 -2.78
C GLU A 72 2.07 -12.74 -3.09
N ALA A 73 2.42 -12.96 -4.37
CA ALA A 73 3.81 -13.06 -4.81
C ALA A 73 4.56 -11.72 -4.63
N ALA A 74 3.95 -10.61 -5.02
CA ALA A 74 4.52 -9.27 -4.86
C ALA A 74 4.63 -8.86 -3.38
N ARG A 75 3.62 -9.22 -2.58
CA ARG A 75 3.57 -8.97 -1.13
C ARG A 75 4.72 -9.68 -0.42
N LEU A 76 4.92 -10.97 -0.70
CA LEU A 76 6.03 -11.74 -0.14
C LEU A 76 7.39 -11.20 -0.57
N ALA A 77 7.54 -10.76 -1.82
CA ALA A 77 8.80 -10.18 -2.30
C ALA A 77 9.15 -8.91 -1.52
N LEU A 78 8.21 -7.99 -1.34
CA LEU A 78 8.42 -6.76 -0.58
C LEU A 78 8.69 -7.01 0.91
N HIS A 79 7.99 -7.97 1.53
CA HIS A 79 8.29 -8.37 2.91
C HIS A 79 9.72 -8.92 3.05
N LYS A 80 10.20 -9.70 2.07
CA LYS A 80 11.58 -10.21 2.07
C LYS A 80 12.58 -9.06 1.95
N GLU A 81 12.36 -8.13 1.03
CA GLU A 81 13.20 -6.94 0.90
C GLU A 81 13.19 -6.11 2.20
N ALA A 82 12.04 -5.95 2.84
CA ALA A 82 11.92 -5.27 4.13
C ALA A 82 12.69 -6.00 5.25
N ALA A 83 12.60 -7.33 5.32
CA ALA A 83 13.36 -8.14 6.27
C ALA A 83 14.88 -7.96 6.05
N GLU A 84 15.34 -8.00 4.80
CA GLU A 84 16.75 -7.76 4.44
C GLU A 84 17.22 -6.35 4.83
N VAL A 85 16.40 -5.32 4.58
CA VAL A 85 16.71 -3.93 4.95
C VAL A 85 16.74 -3.73 6.46
N LEU A 86 15.85 -4.40 7.19
CA LEU A 86 15.82 -4.39 8.65
C LEU A 86 16.94 -5.26 9.25
N GLY A 87 17.58 -6.11 8.45
CA GLY A 87 18.58 -7.08 8.91
C GLY A 87 17.98 -8.16 9.81
N VAL A 88 16.69 -8.47 9.62
CA VAL A 88 15.94 -9.47 10.38
C VAL A 88 15.81 -10.74 9.54
N GLU A 89 16.00 -11.89 10.16
CA GLU A 89 15.81 -13.19 9.49
C GLU A 89 14.35 -13.34 9.03
N TRP A 90 14.13 -14.00 7.89
CA TRP A 90 12.80 -14.14 7.31
C TRP A 90 11.79 -14.78 8.28
N ASP A 91 12.22 -15.78 9.05
CA ASP A 91 11.39 -16.48 10.04
C ASP A 91 10.94 -15.53 11.16
N GLU A 92 11.87 -14.76 11.74
CA GLU A 92 11.59 -13.76 12.77
C GLU A 92 10.71 -12.63 12.22
N TYR A 93 10.97 -12.17 11.00
CA TYR A 93 10.14 -11.16 10.34
C TYR A 93 8.71 -11.66 10.10
N CYS A 94 8.53 -12.93 9.71
CA CYS A 94 7.22 -13.54 9.54
C CYS A 94 6.46 -13.65 10.86
N GLU A 95 7.12 -14.05 11.94
CA GLU A 95 6.51 -14.06 13.28
C GLU A 95 6.08 -12.66 13.71
N MET A 96 6.90 -11.64 13.45
CA MET A 96 6.58 -10.24 13.79
C MET A 96 5.42 -9.66 12.97
N ASN A 97 5.34 -9.99 11.68
CA ASN A 97 4.32 -9.47 10.75
C ASN A 97 3.12 -10.41 10.59
N ASN A 98 3.05 -11.48 11.40
CA ASN A 98 2.00 -12.48 11.37
C ASN A 98 1.77 -13.08 9.96
N LEU A 99 2.87 -13.29 9.22
CA LEU A 99 2.87 -13.85 7.87
C LEU A 99 2.90 -15.38 7.96
N VAL A 100 2.03 -16.03 7.20
CA VAL A 100 2.00 -17.49 7.11
C VAL A 100 3.03 -17.93 6.06
N VAL A 101 4.07 -18.65 6.52
CA VAL A 101 5.10 -19.26 5.68
C VAL A 101 4.63 -20.52 4.96
#